data_AF-A0A963MEZ4-F1
#
_entry.id   AF-A0A963MEZ4-F1
#
_cell.length_a   1.000
_cell.length_b   1.000
_cell.length_c   1.000
_cell.angle_alpha   90.00
_cell.angle_beta   90.00
_cell.angle_gamma   90.00
#
_symmetry.space_group_name_H-M   'P 1'
#
loop_
_entity.id
_entity.type
_entity.pdbx_description
1 polymer ?
#
loop_
_entity_poly.entity_id
_entity_poly.type
_entity_poly.pdbx_seq_one_letter_code
_entity_poly.pdbx_strand_id
1 'polypeptide(L)'
;LAEDIWNQRHEQINRFLDVREAARICRDHDAGDDTRPIIVADYADNPGGGGYGDATNLLAALLEAGITEACFGPIVDPETVQQLQHAAIGDTVAVRLGGKTDPSLGGGPLALQATLLLRSDGRYFADGPMTGGLDKTWGPTVVLRVDGIEVLVVTQPAQMLDLAQFTAFGIDPAGKKVVGLKSMQHFRAAFEPIASRVIVCDSGALCSPHYATKPYRKVPRPLFPLDRDIDLAAWRAEHADPIPT
;
A
#
# COMPACT_ATOMS: atom_id res chain seq x y z
N LEU A 1 8.85 0.53 31.10
CA LEU A 1 8.29 0.08 29.79
C LEU A 1 6.77 0.25 29.68
N ALA A 2 5.94 -0.46 30.45
CA ALA A 2 4.48 -0.35 30.31
C ALA A 2 3.96 1.09 30.56
N GLU A 3 4.51 1.75 31.58
CA GLU A 3 4.22 3.15 31.88
C GLU A 3 4.71 4.10 30.77
N ASP A 4 5.90 3.84 30.21
CA ASP A 4 6.44 4.62 29.09
C ASP A 4 5.55 4.53 27.86
N ILE A 5 5.11 3.32 27.47
CA ILE A 5 4.18 3.10 26.36
C ILE A 5 2.88 3.86 26.60
N TRP A 6 2.34 3.79 27.82
CA TRP A 6 1.12 4.51 28.16
C TRP A 6 1.31 6.03 28.03
N ASN A 7 2.41 6.57 28.55
CA ASN A 7 2.68 8.01 28.50
C ASN A 7 2.91 8.53 27.08
N GLN A 8 3.50 7.70 26.20
CA GLN A 8 3.77 8.04 24.80
C GLN A 8 2.59 7.72 23.85
N ARG A 9 1.45 7.23 24.34
CA ARG A 9 0.32 6.78 23.48
C ARG A 9 -0.20 7.82 22.48
N HIS A 10 0.03 9.11 22.75
CA HIS A 10 -0.38 10.22 21.87
C HIS A 10 0.69 10.62 20.85
N GLU A 11 1.90 10.08 20.96
CA GLU A 11 2.99 10.40 20.04
C GLU A 11 2.71 9.78 18.67
N GLN A 12 2.67 10.64 17.65
CA GLN A 12 2.53 10.22 16.26
C GLN A 12 3.84 10.48 15.52
N ILE A 13 4.53 9.40 15.18
CA ILE A 13 5.84 9.45 14.52
C ILE A 13 5.67 9.64 13.00
N ASN A 14 4.57 9.16 12.42
CA ASN A 14 4.27 9.28 11.00
C ASN A 14 3.16 10.29 10.74
N ARG A 15 3.34 11.10 9.70
CA ARG A 15 2.26 11.85 9.07
C ARG A 15 1.65 10.99 7.96
N PHE A 16 0.38 10.66 8.10
CA PHE A 16 -0.40 9.94 7.09
C PHE A 16 -1.14 10.97 6.23
N LEU A 17 -0.77 11.08 4.96
CA LEU A 17 -1.43 11.96 4.00
C LEU A 17 -2.70 11.29 3.47
N ASP A 18 -3.75 12.06 3.19
CA ASP A 18 -4.83 11.54 2.35
C ASP A 18 -4.38 11.44 0.88
N VAL A 19 -5.14 10.69 0.07
CA VAL A 19 -4.81 10.43 -1.34
C VAL A 19 -4.73 11.70 -2.19
N ARG A 20 -5.51 12.74 -1.87
CA ARG A 20 -5.52 14.01 -2.62
C ARG A 20 -4.28 14.83 -2.29
N GLU A 21 -3.86 14.84 -1.03
CA GLU A 21 -2.63 15.49 -0.60
C GLU A 21 -1.39 14.78 -1.17
N ALA A 22 -1.37 13.43 -1.15
CA ALA A 22 -0.30 12.65 -1.76
C ALA A 22 -0.18 12.94 -3.27
N ALA A 23 -1.28 12.87 -4.01
CA ALA A 23 -1.29 13.14 -5.45
C ALA A 23 -0.88 14.60 -5.78
N ARG A 24 -1.29 15.57 -4.96
CA ARG A 24 -0.85 16.97 -5.09
C ARG A 24 0.66 17.10 -4.94
N ILE A 25 1.24 16.47 -3.91
CA ILE A 25 2.70 16.48 -3.70
C ILE A 25 3.42 15.86 -4.89
N CYS A 26 2.92 14.74 -5.43
CA CYS A 26 3.50 14.11 -6.61
C CYS A 26 3.47 14.99 -7.85
N ARG A 27 2.33 15.66 -8.10
CA ARG A 27 2.15 16.51 -9.27
C ARG A 27 2.99 17.79 -9.20
N ASP A 28 3.03 18.40 -8.02
CA ASP A 28 3.69 19.70 -7.81
C ASP A 28 5.19 19.53 -7.48
N HIS A 29 5.72 18.30 -7.54
CA HIS A 29 7.13 18.05 -7.27
C HIS A 29 8.01 18.52 -8.43
N ASP A 30 8.64 19.66 -8.22
CA ASP A 30 9.78 20.10 -9.00
C ASP A 30 11.06 19.56 -8.36
N ALA A 31 11.64 18.53 -8.97
CA ALA A 31 12.84 17.87 -8.47
C ALA A 31 14.13 18.56 -8.96
N GLY A 32 14.03 19.60 -9.81
CA GLY A 32 15.20 20.21 -10.45
C GLY A 32 16.04 19.16 -11.19
N ASP A 33 17.31 19.06 -10.81
CA ASP A 33 18.26 18.06 -11.36
C ASP A 33 18.16 16.67 -10.67
N ASP A 34 17.37 16.53 -9.60
CA ASP A 34 17.18 15.23 -8.93
C ASP A 34 16.18 14.37 -9.71
N THR A 35 16.66 13.39 -10.45
CA THR A 35 15.80 12.53 -11.28
C THR A 35 15.18 11.36 -10.51
N ARG A 36 15.38 11.27 -9.19
CA ARG A 36 14.90 10.14 -8.38
C ARG A 36 13.39 10.22 -8.11
N PRO A 37 12.69 9.07 -8.04
CA PRO A 37 11.26 9.02 -7.78
C PRO A 37 10.85 9.54 -6.39
N ILE A 38 9.64 10.09 -6.32
CA ILE A 38 8.88 10.10 -5.06
C ILE A 38 8.31 8.70 -4.82
N ILE A 39 8.57 8.15 -3.63
CA ILE A 39 7.94 6.92 -3.16
C ILE A 39 6.70 7.26 -2.34
N VAL A 40 5.55 6.75 -2.76
CA VAL A 40 4.26 6.89 -2.07
C VAL A 40 3.84 5.54 -1.53
N ALA A 41 3.99 5.35 -0.22
CA ALA A 41 3.58 4.12 0.44
C ALA A 41 2.12 4.22 0.90
N ASP A 42 1.23 3.42 0.29
CA ASP A 42 -0.11 3.18 0.80
C ASP A 42 -0.03 2.31 2.06
N TYR A 43 -0.14 2.97 3.20
CA TYR A 43 -0.09 2.36 4.52
C TYR A 43 -1.35 1.55 4.82
N ALA A 44 -2.49 1.99 4.28
CA ALA A 44 -3.79 1.48 4.67
C ALA A 44 -4.17 0.19 3.94
N ASP A 45 -3.46 -0.18 2.87
CA ASP A 45 -3.72 -1.40 2.13
C ASP A 45 -2.50 -2.30 1.98
N ASN A 46 -1.76 -2.52 3.06
CA ASN A 46 -0.62 -3.43 3.05
C ASN A 46 -1.05 -4.87 3.40
N PRO A 47 -0.92 -5.87 2.50
CA PRO A 47 -1.23 -7.27 2.84
C PRO A 47 -0.43 -7.83 4.02
N GLY A 48 0.81 -7.36 4.23
CA GLY A 48 1.62 -7.75 5.39
C GLY A 48 1.04 -7.28 6.73
N GLY A 49 0.19 -6.24 6.71
CA GLY A 49 -0.58 -5.75 7.86
C GLY A 49 -2.02 -6.26 7.89
N GLY A 50 -2.39 -7.19 7.02
CA GLY A 50 -3.75 -7.75 6.90
C GLY A 50 -4.66 -7.02 5.91
N GLY A 51 -4.13 -6.11 5.08
CA GLY A 51 -4.87 -5.43 4.02
C GLY A 51 -5.22 -6.38 2.87
N TYR A 52 -6.16 -5.98 2.02
CA TYR A 52 -6.57 -6.80 0.88
C TYR A 52 -5.53 -6.75 -0.26
N GLY A 53 -4.86 -5.61 -0.40
CA GLY A 53 -3.91 -5.35 -1.48
C GLY A 53 -4.59 -4.91 -2.78
N ASP A 54 -5.91 -4.76 -2.80
CA ASP A 54 -6.70 -4.39 -3.97
C ASP A 54 -7.23 -2.94 -3.94
N ALA A 55 -6.97 -2.16 -2.89
CA ALA A 55 -7.44 -0.77 -2.78
C ALA A 55 -6.95 0.10 -3.96
N THR A 56 -7.85 0.95 -4.44
CA THR A 56 -7.69 1.72 -5.67
C THR A 56 -7.63 3.23 -5.46
N ASN A 57 -8.05 3.75 -4.30
CA ASN A 57 -8.17 5.19 -4.06
C ASN A 57 -6.88 5.96 -4.34
N LEU A 58 -5.71 5.42 -3.97
CA LEU A 58 -4.44 6.08 -4.26
C LEU A 58 -4.14 6.07 -5.77
N LEU A 59 -4.29 4.94 -6.45
CA LEU A 59 -4.10 4.87 -7.91
C LEU A 59 -5.06 5.82 -8.63
N ALA A 60 -6.33 5.86 -8.23
CA ALA A 60 -7.33 6.76 -8.77
C ALA A 60 -6.92 8.23 -8.61
N ALA A 61 -6.46 8.63 -7.42
CA ALA A 61 -6.00 10.00 -7.18
C ALA A 61 -4.76 10.37 -8.01
N LEU A 62 -3.83 9.44 -8.24
CA LEU A 62 -2.66 9.67 -9.09
C LEU A 62 -3.06 9.83 -10.58
N LEU A 63 -3.99 8.99 -11.06
CA LEU A 63 -4.54 9.10 -12.42
C LEU A 63 -5.32 10.42 -12.60
N GLU A 64 -6.18 10.78 -11.64
CA GLU A 64 -6.93 12.05 -11.64
C GLU A 64 -6.01 13.28 -11.62
N ALA A 65 -4.86 13.19 -10.96
CA ALA A 65 -3.86 14.25 -10.93
C ALA A 65 -2.99 14.32 -12.21
N GLY A 66 -3.18 13.40 -13.16
CA GLY A 66 -2.44 13.36 -14.43
C GLY A 66 -0.99 12.94 -14.25
N ILE A 67 -0.68 12.12 -13.24
CA ILE A 67 0.68 11.61 -13.02
C ILE A 67 1.07 10.63 -14.13
N THR A 68 2.21 10.86 -14.77
CA THR A 68 2.78 9.99 -15.80
C THR A 68 4.21 9.57 -15.45
N GLU A 69 4.80 8.67 -16.23
CA GLU A 69 6.15 8.12 -15.99
C GLU A 69 6.27 7.54 -14.59
N ALA A 70 5.23 6.84 -14.17
CA ALA A 70 5.10 6.28 -12.83
C ALA A 70 4.90 4.77 -12.87
N CYS A 71 5.05 4.13 -11.72
CA CYS A 71 4.56 2.78 -11.52
C CYS A 71 3.75 2.68 -10.22
N PHE A 72 2.87 1.68 -10.17
CA PHE A 72 2.01 1.41 -9.04
C PHE A 72 1.89 -0.08 -8.79
N GLY A 73 2.08 -0.54 -7.56
CA GLY A 73 1.83 -1.94 -7.27
C GLY A 73 2.18 -2.45 -5.87
N PRO A 74 1.77 -3.69 -5.57
CA PRO A 74 0.88 -4.50 -6.40
C PRO A 74 -0.59 -4.04 -6.29
N ILE A 75 -1.44 -4.46 -7.23
CA ILE A 75 -2.89 -4.58 -7.04
C ILE A 75 -3.23 -6.06 -7.07
N VAL A 76 -3.83 -6.57 -5.99
CA VAL A 76 -4.29 -7.97 -5.92
C VAL A 76 -5.62 -8.06 -6.66
N ASP A 77 -5.61 -8.61 -7.87
CA ASP A 77 -6.81 -8.75 -8.69
C ASP A 77 -6.73 -9.99 -9.61
N PRO A 78 -7.02 -11.18 -9.04
CA PRO A 78 -6.97 -12.43 -9.80
C PRO A 78 -7.92 -12.46 -10.99
N GLU A 79 -9.07 -11.79 -10.90
CA GLU A 79 -10.06 -11.74 -11.97
C GLU A 79 -9.54 -10.97 -13.19
N THR A 80 -8.88 -9.83 -12.97
CA THR A 80 -8.27 -9.06 -14.07
C THR A 80 -7.11 -9.84 -14.71
N VAL A 81 -6.29 -10.53 -13.91
CA VAL A 81 -5.25 -11.41 -14.44
C VAL A 81 -5.85 -12.55 -15.28
N GLN A 82 -6.95 -13.15 -14.83
CA GLN A 82 -7.65 -14.21 -15.55
C GLN A 82 -8.25 -13.72 -16.87
N GLN A 83 -8.89 -12.55 -16.87
CA GLN A 83 -9.44 -11.91 -18.07
C GLN A 83 -8.37 -11.76 -19.17
N LEU A 84 -7.13 -11.50 -18.78
CA LEU A 84 -6.05 -11.15 -19.69
C LEU A 84 -5.16 -12.33 -20.11
N GLN A 85 -5.49 -13.56 -19.69
CA GLN A 85 -4.72 -14.75 -20.06
C GLN A 85 -4.66 -14.97 -21.58
N HIS A 86 -5.68 -14.53 -22.32
CA HIS A 86 -5.77 -14.73 -23.77
C HIS A 86 -5.58 -13.45 -24.60
N ALA A 87 -5.43 -12.29 -23.97
CA ALA A 87 -5.14 -11.03 -24.68
C ALA A 87 -3.72 -11.04 -25.26
N ALA A 88 -3.47 -10.35 -26.37
CA ALA A 88 -2.10 -10.22 -26.88
C ALA A 88 -1.35 -9.14 -26.07
N ILE A 89 -0.05 -9.34 -25.89
CA ILE A 89 0.81 -8.30 -25.33
C ILE A 89 0.85 -7.14 -26.34
N GLY A 90 0.65 -5.92 -25.86
CA GLY A 90 0.47 -4.71 -26.67
C GLY A 90 -0.99 -4.34 -26.93
N ASP A 91 -1.95 -5.22 -26.68
CA ASP A 91 -3.37 -4.91 -26.85
C ASP A 91 -3.83 -3.88 -25.82
N THR A 92 -4.73 -2.99 -26.26
CA THR A 92 -5.51 -2.15 -25.35
C THR A 92 -6.80 -2.87 -24.97
N VAL A 93 -7.02 -3.01 -23.67
CA VAL A 93 -8.09 -3.80 -23.07
C VAL A 93 -8.88 -2.95 -22.08
N ALA A 94 -10.19 -3.14 -22.07
CA ALA A 94 -11.06 -2.58 -21.04
C ALA A 94 -11.04 -3.49 -19.81
N VAL A 95 -10.70 -2.95 -18.64
CA VAL A 95 -10.64 -3.69 -17.37
C VAL A 95 -11.39 -2.97 -16.27
N ARG A 96 -11.81 -3.75 -15.26
CA ARG A 96 -12.28 -3.23 -13.96
C ARG A 96 -11.26 -3.64 -12.91
N LEU A 97 -10.34 -2.73 -12.58
CA LEU A 97 -9.14 -3.03 -11.81
C LEU A 97 -9.31 -2.73 -10.31
N GLY A 98 -8.96 -3.70 -9.46
CA GLY A 98 -8.91 -3.57 -8.00
C GLY A 98 -10.26 -3.30 -7.34
N GLY A 99 -10.26 -3.09 -6.03
CA GLY A 99 -11.41 -2.65 -5.22
C GLY A 99 -12.60 -3.60 -5.28
N LYS A 100 -12.36 -4.90 -5.50
CA LYS A 100 -13.40 -5.92 -5.68
C LYS A 100 -13.79 -6.58 -4.36
N THR A 101 -12.86 -6.60 -3.40
CA THR A 101 -13.04 -7.29 -2.11
C THR A 101 -14.04 -6.56 -1.22
N ASP A 102 -13.82 -5.27 -0.98
CA ASP A 102 -14.75 -4.40 -0.28
C ASP A 102 -14.65 -2.96 -0.83
N PRO A 103 -15.49 -2.58 -1.81
CA PRO A 103 -15.46 -1.24 -2.41
C PRO A 103 -15.67 -0.08 -1.42
N SER A 104 -16.20 -0.36 -0.22
CA SER A 104 -16.42 0.65 0.81
C SER A 104 -15.14 1.03 1.57
N LEU A 105 -14.08 0.21 1.46
CA LEU A 105 -12.81 0.39 2.14
C LEU A 105 -11.67 0.51 1.11
N GLY A 106 -11.14 1.71 0.91
CA GLY A 106 -10.00 1.92 0.01
C GLY A 106 -10.35 2.07 -1.47
N GLY A 107 -11.63 2.13 -1.83
CA GLY A 107 -12.11 2.43 -3.17
C GLY A 107 -12.63 1.22 -3.94
N GLY A 108 -13.49 1.48 -4.93
CA GLY A 108 -14.09 0.46 -5.79
C GLY A 108 -13.31 0.20 -7.09
N PRO A 109 -13.80 -0.71 -7.95
CA PRO A 109 -13.11 -1.07 -9.17
C PRO A 109 -13.02 0.09 -10.16
N LEU A 110 -11.81 0.34 -10.66
CA LEU A 110 -11.55 1.37 -11.66
C LEU A 110 -11.84 0.83 -13.06
N ALA A 111 -12.77 1.45 -13.77
CA ALA A 111 -13.02 1.16 -15.18
C ALA A 111 -11.98 1.88 -16.05
N LEU A 112 -11.04 1.13 -16.62
CA LEU A 112 -9.85 1.67 -17.30
C LEU A 112 -9.69 1.07 -18.70
N GLN A 113 -9.13 1.86 -19.61
CA GLN A 113 -8.50 1.34 -20.82
C GLN A 113 -7.01 1.19 -20.53
N ALA A 114 -6.50 -0.03 -20.67
CA ALA A 114 -5.13 -0.35 -20.29
C ALA A 114 -4.41 -1.08 -21.42
N THR A 115 -3.13 -0.79 -21.63
CA THR A 115 -2.29 -1.60 -22.52
C THR A 115 -1.66 -2.74 -21.75
N LEU A 116 -1.81 -3.99 -22.21
CA LEU A 116 -1.14 -5.13 -21.60
C LEU A 116 0.34 -5.14 -21.99
N LEU A 117 1.24 -4.89 -21.03
CA LEU A 117 2.67 -4.84 -21.27
C LEU A 117 3.37 -6.18 -21.08
N LEU A 118 2.93 -6.96 -20.09
CA LEU A 118 3.60 -8.20 -19.70
C LEU A 118 2.62 -9.19 -19.07
N ARG A 119 2.88 -10.48 -19.26
CA ARG A 119 2.27 -11.60 -18.53
C ARG A 119 3.36 -12.50 -17.99
N SER A 120 3.20 -12.98 -16.76
CA SER A 120 4.15 -13.85 -16.07
C SER A 120 3.40 -14.85 -15.16
N ASP A 121 4.07 -15.95 -14.81
CA ASP A 121 3.63 -16.87 -13.74
C ASP A 121 3.83 -16.26 -12.34
N GLY A 122 4.45 -15.07 -12.27
CA GLY A 122 4.65 -14.26 -11.08
C GLY A 122 5.79 -14.70 -10.19
N ARG A 123 6.65 -15.61 -10.67
CA ARG A 123 7.84 -16.02 -9.92
C ARG A 123 8.93 -14.95 -10.02
N TYR A 124 9.60 -14.68 -8.91
CA TYR A 124 10.69 -13.71 -8.85
C TYR A 124 11.72 -14.14 -7.80
N PHE A 125 12.98 -13.74 -8.00
CA PHE A 125 14.05 -13.94 -7.04
C PHE A 125 14.34 -12.61 -6.35
N ALA A 126 14.17 -12.57 -5.03
CA ALA A 126 14.40 -11.38 -4.25
C ALA A 126 15.91 -11.16 -4.01
N ASP A 127 16.36 -9.92 -4.14
CA ASP A 127 17.76 -9.51 -3.94
C ASP A 127 17.91 -8.32 -2.97
N GLY A 128 16.79 -7.81 -2.45
CA GLY A 128 16.76 -6.70 -1.51
C GLY A 128 17.07 -7.09 -0.06
N PRO A 129 17.18 -6.10 0.84
CA PRO A 129 17.74 -6.30 2.19
C PRO A 129 16.93 -7.24 3.09
N MET A 130 15.61 -7.31 2.89
CA MET A 130 14.72 -8.08 3.77
C MET A 130 14.47 -9.51 3.31
N THR A 131 14.40 -9.72 1.99
CA THR A 131 14.01 -11.00 1.40
C THR A 131 15.07 -11.58 0.46
N GLY A 132 16.25 -10.98 0.42
CA GLY A 132 17.36 -11.39 -0.44
C GLY A 132 17.67 -12.88 -0.35
N GLY A 133 17.83 -13.50 -1.53
CA GLY A 133 18.11 -14.93 -1.65
C GLY A 133 16.87 -15.82 -1.66
N LEU A 134 15.67 -15.26 -1.48
CA LEU A 134 14.43 -16.03 -1.50
C LEU A 134 13.83 -16.10 -2.91
N ASP A 135 13.46 -17.30 -3.31
CA ASP A 135 12.63 -17.58 -4.47
C ASP A 135 11.15 -17.48 -4.06
N LYS A 136 10.42 -16.55 -4.65
CA LYS A 136 9.05 -16.20 -4.24
C LYS A 136 8.14 -16.12 -5.46
N THR A 137 6.84 -16.08 -5.19
CA THR A 137 5.82 -15.92 -6.23
C THR A 137 4.68 -15.04 -5.75
N TRP A 138 4.09 -14.34 -6.70
CA TRP A 138 2.81 -13.63 -6.56
C TRP A 138 1.67 -14.30 -7.32
N GLY A 139 1.91 -15.54 -7.80
CA GLY A 139 1.05 -16.24 -8.74
C GLY A 139 0.95 -15.50 -10.08
N PRO A 140 0.11 -15.97 -11.02
CA PRO A 140 -0.05 -15.32 -12.32
C PRO A 140 -0.20 -13.80 -12.18
N THR A 141 0.57 -13.08 -12.98
CA THR A 141 0.81 -11.64 -12.83
C THR A 141 0.78 -10.99 -14.21
N VAL A 142 0.24 -9.77 -14.28
CA VAL A 142 0.29 -8.94 -15.48
C VAL A 142 0.78 -7.54 -15.15
N VAL A 143 1.36 -6.88 -16.14
CA VAL A 143 1.64 -5.44 -16.07
C VAL A 143 0.75 -4.73 -17.08
N LEU A 144 0.02 -3.74 -16.58
CA LEU A 144 -0.85 -2.87 -17.36
C LEU A 144 -0.26 -1.47 -17.44
N ARG A 145 -0.41 -0.78 -18.58
CA ARG A 145 -0.17 0.66 -18.67
C ARG A 145 -1.49 1.41 -18.75
N VAL A 146 -1.68 2.40 -17.89
CA VAL A 146 -2.87 3.27 -17.85
C VAL A 146 -2.38 4.71 -17.75
N ASP A 147 -2.68 5.53 -18.75
CA ASP A 147 -2.34 6.97 -18.80
C ASP A 147 -0.90 7.32 -18.38
N GLY A 148 0.06 6.43 -18.69
CA GLY A 148 1.48 6.62 -18.37
C GLY A 148 1.93 6.03 -17.02
N ILE A 149 1.05 5.35 -16.29
CA ILE A 149 1.36 4.58 -15.08
C ILE A 149 1.44 3.08 -15.41
N GLU A 150 2.55 2.44 -15.05
CA GLU A 150 2.70 0.98 -15.12
C GLU A 150 2.20 0.34 -13.83
N VAL A 151 1.08 -0.38 -13.92
CA VAL A 151 0.39 -1.00 -12.79
C VAL A 151 0.67 -2.49 -12.76
N LEU A 152 1.27 -2.94 -11.67
CA LEU A 152 1.57 -4.35 -11.43
C LEU A 152 0.38 -5.04 -10.78
N VAL A 153 -0.21 -6.01 -11.46
CA VAL A 153 -1.42 -6.71 -11.04
C VAL A 153 -1.10 -8.18 -10.78
N VAL A 154 -1.41 -8.65 -9.57
CA VAL A 154 -1.00 -9.96 -9.05
C VAL A 154 -2.21 -10.77 -8.60
N THR A 155 -2.04 -12.09 -8.44
CA THR A 155 -3.11 -12.99 -7.96
C THR A 155 -2.96 -13.36 -6.48
N GLN A 156 -1.75 -13.31 -5.91
CA GLN A 156 -1.51 -13.65 -4.51
C GLN A 156 -1.15 -12.40 -3.70
N PRO A 157 -1.82 -12.18 -2.55
CA PRO A 157 -1.55 -11.03 -1.71
C PRO A 157 -0.20 -11.18 -1.00
N ALA A 158 0.69 -10.22 -1.22
CA ALA A 158 1.89 -10.05 -0.39
C ALA A 158 2.33 -8.58 -0.37
N GLN A 159 3.01 -8.20 0.72
CA GLN A 159 3.56 -6.86 0.89
C GLN A 159 4.72 -6.56 -0.08
N MET A 160 4.84 -5.29 -0.49
CA MET A 160 5.99 -4.78 -1.23
C MET A 160 7.15 -4.49 -0.25
N LEU A 161 8.28 -5.11 -0.51
CA LEU A 161 9.47 -5.20 0.36
C LEU A 161 10.78 -4.99 -0.40
N ASP A 162 10.76 -5.16 -1.71
CA ASP A 162 11.94 -5.43 -2.51
C ASP A 162 11.81 -4.78 -3.90
N LEU A 163 12.90 -4.29 -4.49
CA LEU A 163 12.87 -3.74 -5.85
C LEU A 163 12.67 -4.85 -6.88
N ALA A 164 13.16 -6.07 -6.60
CA ALA A 164 12.97 -7.25 -7.45
C ALA A 164 11.50 -7.52 -7.77
N GLN A 165 10.60 -7.12 -6.87
CA GLN A 165 9.17 -7.26 -7.05
C GLN A 165 8.61 -6.37 -8.18
N PHE A 166 9.28 -5.30 -8.57
CA PHE A 166 8.96 -4.55 -9.79
C PHE A 166 9.82 -5.00 -10.98
N THR A 167 11.14 -5.10 -10.77
CA THR A 167 12.10 -5.31 -11.87
C THR A 167 11.96 -6.67 -12.54
N ALA A 168 11.59 -7.72 -11.78
CA ALA A 168 11.31 -9.04 -12.35
C ALA A 168 10.16 -9.05 -13.37
N PHE A 169 9.30 -8.04 -13.34
CA PHE A 169 8.15 -7.89 -14.25
C PHE A 169 8.32 -6.69 -15.20
N GLY A 170 9.58 -6.29 -15.45
CA GLY A 170 9.91 -5.29 -16.48
C GLY A 170 9.61 -3.84 -16.10
N ILE A 171 9.29 -3.56 -14.83
CA ILE A 171 9.12 -2.20 -14.32
C ILE A 171 10.42 -1.80 -13.62
N ASP A 172 11.10 -0.78 -14.14
CA ASP A 172 12.22 -0.14 -13.43
C ASP A 172 11.66 1.00 -12.54
N PRO A 173 11.59 0.83 -11.21
CA PRO A 173 11.09 1.87 -10.31
C PRO A 173 12.07 3.05 -10.17
N ALA A 174 13.38 2.85 -10.37
CA ALA A 174 14.37 3.91 -10.20
C ALA A 174 14.32 4.94 -11.34
N GLY A 175 13.88 4.53 -12.53
CA GLY A 175 13.64 5.41 -13.68
C GLY A 175 12.27 6.11 -13.69
N LYS A 176 11.48 6.02 -12.62
CA LYS A 176 10.14 6.67 -12.55
C LYS A 176 10.20 8.03 -11.86
N LYS A 177 9.20 8.86 -12.13
CA LYS A 177 8.92 10.09 -11.35
C LYS A 177 8.19 9.77 -10.04
N VAL A 178 7.31 8.79 -10.07
CA VAL A 178 6.51 8.36 -8.92
C VAL A 178 6.45 6.84 -8.86
N VAL A 179 6.66 6.29 -7.66
CA VAL A 179 6.46 4.89 -7.34
C VAL A 179 5.43 4.79 -6.24
N GLY A 180 4.20 4.39 -6.60
CA GLY A 180 3.17 4.05 -5.63
C GLY A 180 3.27 2.59 -5.22
N LEU A 181 3.31 2.30 -3.93
CA LEU A 181 3.41 0.92 -3.46
C LEU A 181 2.55 0.64 -2.23
N LYS A 182 2.20 -0.62 -2.03
CA LYS A 182 1.45 -1.07 -0.84
C LYS A 182 2.39 -1.65 0.21
N SER A 183 2.68 -0.85 1.23
CA SER A 183 3.56 -1.22 2.35
C SER A 183 3.48 -0.19 3.48
N MET A 184 3.89 -0.59 4.68
CA MET A 184 3.87 0.30 5.86
C MET A 184 5.25 0.84 6.23
N GLN A 185 6.23 -0.05 6.43
CA GLN A 185 7.57 0.31 6.91
C GLN A 185 8.68 -0.41 6.15
N HIS A 186 8.47 -1.70 5.87
CA HIS A 186 9.50 -2.57 5.34
C HIS A 186 10.02 -2.18 3.94
N PHE A 187 9.21 -1.50 3.12
CA PHE A 187 9.64 -0.99 1.83
C PHE A 187 10.84 -0.03 1.93
N ARG A 188 10.99 0.67 3.07
CA ARG A 188 12.01 1.71 3.26
C ARG A 188 13.41 1.20 2.95
N ALA A 189 13.76 0.01 3.43
CA ALA A 189 15.09 -0.57 3.23
C ALA A 189 15.45 -0.73 1.74
N ALA A 190 14.48 -1.06 0.88
CA ALA A 190 14.71 -1.26 -0.55
C ALA A 190 14.49 0.00 -1.39
N PHE A 191 13.52 0.85 -1.02
CA PHE A 191 13.06 1.97 -1.86
C PHE A 191 13.59 3.35 -1.42
N GLU A 192 13.94 3.57 -0.15
CA GLU A 192 14.57 4.84 0.27
C GLU A 192 15.89 5.15 -0.46
N PRO A 193 16.78 4.18 -0.73
CA PRO A 193 18.03 4.46 -1.45
C PRO A 193 17.83 5.05 -2.84
N ILE A 194 16.70 4.77 -3.50
CA ILE A 194 16.36 5.29 -4.83
C ILE A 194 15.43 6.52 -4.77
N ALA A 195 15.00 6.96 -3.59
CA ALA A 195 13.99 7.99 -3.45
C ALA A 195 14.59 9.40 -3.41
N SER A 196 13.96 10.37 -4.08
CA SER A 196 14.15 11.80 -3.77
C SER A 196 13.37 12.18 -2.50
N ARG A 197 12.20 11.57 -2.32
CA ARG A 197 11.31 11.77 -1.17
C ARG A 197 10.48 10.52 -0.90
N VAL A 198 10.24 10.23 0.37
CA VAL A 198 9.26 9.23 0.80
C VAL A 198 8.08 9.92 1.50
N ILE A 199 6.88 9.59 1.06
CA ILE A 199 5.63 10.00 1.72
C ILE A 199 4.77 8.78 2.03
N VAL A 200 3.99 8.88 3.10
CA VAL A 200 3.10 7.81 3.57
C VAL A 200 1.66 8.29 3.37
N CYS A 201 0.86 7.49 2.67
CA CYS A 201 -0.53 7.76 2.35
C CYS A 201 -1.45 6.81 3.12
N ASP A 202 -2.55 7.33 3.64
CA ASP A 202 -3.71 6.54 4.06
C ASP A 202 -4.75 6.60 2.95
N SER A 203 -4.93 5.49 2.21
CA SER A 203 -5.95 5.37 1.17
C SER A 203 -7.37 5.16 1.69
N GLY A 204 -7.55 5.08 3.01
CA GLY A 204 -8.81 4.78 3.68
C GLY A 204 -9.15 3.28 3.67
N ALA A 205 -8.18 2.42 3.39
CA ALA A 205 -8.35 0.98 3.30
C ALA A 205 -8.31 0.27 4.69
N LEU A 206 -8.35 -1.06 4.67
CA LEU A 206 -8.58 -1.90 5.85
C LEU A 206 -7.56 -1.70 6.98
N CYS A 207 -6.33 -1.33 6.69
CA CYS A 207 -5.28 -1.08 7.67
C CYS A 207 -5.10 0.40 8.04
N SER A 208 -6.04 1.28 7.69
CA SER A 208 -6.00 2.69 8.13
C SER A 208 -5.82 2.80 9.65
N PRO A 209 -4.94 3.72 10.14
CA PRO A 209 -4.72 3.97 11.56
C PRO A 209 -5.92 4.66 12.24
N HIS A 210 -6.95 5.04 11.50
CA HIS A 210 -8.18 5.62 12.04
C HIS A 210 -9.12 4.53 12.61
N TYR A 211 -8.69 3.84 13.67
CA TYR A 211 -9.42 2.70 14.25
C TYR A 211 -10.89 3.00 14.61
N ALA A 212 -11.21 4.23 15.01
CA ALA A 212 -12.56 4.65 15.37
C ALA A 212 -13.58 4.58 14.20
N THR A 213 -13.12 4.48 12.96
CA THR A 213 -14.00 4.33 11.78
C THR A 213 -14.50 2.89 11.62
N LYS A 214 -13.91 1.92 12.34
CA LYS A 214 -14.22 0.50 12.21
C LYS A 214 -15.22 0.05 13.29
N PRO A 215 -16.15 -0.86 12.99
CA PRO A 215 -17.22 -1.26 13.89
C PRO A 215 -16.76 -2.33 14.91
N TYR A 216 -15.75 -2.03 15.73
CA TYR A 216 -15.27 -2.95 16.77
C TYR A 216 -16.38 -3.27 17.80
N ARG A 217 -16.68 -4.56 18.02
CA ARG A 217 -17.74 -5.02 18.96
C ARG A 217 -17.24 -5.83 20.16
N LYS A 218 -16.13 -6.55 20.02
CA LYS A 218 -15.62 -7.52 21.02
C LYS A 218 -14.28 -7.10 21.64
N VAL A 219 -13.83 -5.88 21.37
CA VAL A 219 -12.61 -5.34 21.99
C VAL A 219 -12.88 -5.04 23.46
N PRO A 220 -11.88 -5.24 24.35
CA PRO A 220 -12.00 -4.80 25.74
C PRO A 220 -12.20 -3.28 25.78
N ARG A 221 -12.94 -2.81 26.78
CA ARG A 221 -13.25 -1.40 27.00
C ARG A 221 -12.97 -1.06 28.47
N PRO A 222 -12.33 0.08 28.78
CA PRO A 222 -11.85 1.10 27.84
C PRO A 222 -10.56 0.69 27.09
N LEU A 223 -10.39 1.16 25.85
CA LEU A 223 -9.22 0.90 25.00
C LEU A 223 -8.85 2.12 24.18
N PHE A 224 -7.67 2.70 24.43
CA PHE A 224 -7.13 3.76 23.59
C PHE A 224 -6.66 3.18 22.24
N PRO A 225 -6.90 3.83 21.08
CA PRO A 225 -7.53 5.13 20.88
C PRO A 225 -9.05 5.10 20.61
N LEU A 226 -9.72 3.96 20.79
CA LEU A 226 -11.18 3.83 20.58
C LEU A 226 -11.99 4.52 21.68
N ASP A 227 -11.45 4.59 22.89
CA ASP A 227 -11.92 5.39 24.02
C ASP A 227 -10.85 6.43 24.35
N ARG A 228 -11.24 7.71 24.40
CA ARG A 228 -10.30 8.82 24.64
C ARG A 228 -10.24 9.18 26.12
N ASP A 229 -11.36 9.11 26.81
CA ASP A 229 -11.50 9.51 28.20
C ASP A 229 -11.33 8.30 29.12
N ILE A 230 -10.08 7.83 29.26
CA ILE A 230 -9.73 6.67 30.10
C ILE A 230 -9.26 7.13 31.47
N ASP A 231 -10.05 6.87 32.51
CA ASP A 231 -9.60 6.98 33.90
C ASP A 231 -8.79 5.74 34.29
N LEU A 232 -7.48 5.83 34.09
CA LEU A 232 -6.57 4.72 34.39
C LEU A 232 -6.51 4.40 35.89
N ALA A 233 -6.71 5.40 36.77
CA ALA A 233 -6.65 5.19 38.22
C ALA A 233 -7.87 4.39 38.69
N ALA A 234 -9.07 4.76 38.22
CA ALA A 234 -10.29 4.01 38.48
C ALA A 234 -10.19 2.58 37.90
N TRP A 235 -9.77 2.45 36.64
CA TRP A 235 -9.65 1.15 35.99
C TRP A 235 -8.69 0.21 36.75
N ARG A 236 -7.52 0.71 37.19
CA ARG A 236 -6.56 -0.06 38.00
C ARG A 236 -7.13 -0.47 39.35
N ALA A 237 -7.93 0.38 40.00
CA ALA A 237 -8.55 0.04 41.28
C ALA A 237 -9.56 -1.11 41.17
N GLU A 238 -10.30 -1.16 40.06
CA GLU A 238 -11.30 -2.22 39.78
C GLU A 238 -10.67 -3.55 39.34
N HIS A 239 -9.46 -3.52 38.78
CA HIS A 239 -8.79 -4.67 38.15
C HIS A 239 -7.45 -5.03 38.80
N ALA A 240 -7.16 -4.50 39.99
CA ALA A 240 -5.99 -4.92 40.75
C ALA A 240 -6.14 -6.40 41.12
N ASP A 241 -5.20 -7.25 40.66
CA ASP A 241 -5.09 -8.60 41.18
C ASP A 241 -5.00 -8.55 42.71
N PRO A 242 -5.73 -9.40 43.46
CA PRO A 242 -5.49 -9.52 44.88
C PRO A 242 -4.03 -9.93 45.07
N ILE A 243 -3.23 -9.05 45.67
CA ILE A 243 -1.84 -9.35 46.03
C ILE A 243 -1.88 -10.65 46.84
N PRO A 244 -1.21 -11.74 46.41
CA PRO A 244 -1.14 -12.95 47.22
C PRO A 244 -0.47 -12.58 48.55
N THR A 245 -1.23 -12.68 49.64
CA THR A 245 -0.74 -12.55 51.02
C THR A 245 0.15 -13.71 51.41
#